data_AF-A0A3A5L7B6-F1
#
_entry.id   AF-A0A3A5L7B6-F1
#
_cell.length_a   1.000
_cell.length_b   1.000
_cell.length_c   1.000
_cell.angle_alpha   90.00
_cell.angle_beta   90.00
_cell.angle_gamma   90.00
#
_symmetry.space_group_name_H-M   'P 1'
#
loop_
_entity.id
_entity.type
_entity.pdbx_description
1 polymer ?
#
loop_
_entity_poly.entity_id
_entity_poly.type
_entity_poly.pdbx_seq_one_letter_code
_entity_poly.pdbx_strand_id
1 'polypeptide(L)' 'MTFTIQLGWWLVPALITAAAFGWSTWQQDRSPAYDYGKIGQGIGNAVMHGIALIVTLAAWMIWALIP' A
#
# COMPACT_ATOMS: atom_id res chain seq x y z
N MET A 1 -13.57 -12.08 -25.75
CA MET A 1 -14.34 -11.36 -24.70
C MET A 1 -13.74 -11.51 -23.30
N THR A 2 -13.01 -12.59 -23.02
CA THR A 2 -12.27 -12.84 -21.75
C THR A 2 -11.09 -11.90 -21.52
N PHE A 3 -10.30 -11.56 -22.56
CA PHE A 3 -9.12 -10.69 -22.42
C PHE A 3 -9.48 -9.27 -21.94
N THR A 4 -10.61 -8.72 -22.40
CA THR A 4 -11.14 -7.42 -21.96
C THR A 4 -11.66 -7.46 -20.52
N ILE A 5 -12.15 -8.60 -20.04
CA ILE A 5 -12.60 -8.76 -18.65
C ILE A 5 -11.38 -8.92 -17.72
N GLN A 6 -10.36 -9.69 -18.11
CA GLN A 6 -9.08 -9.73 -17.38
C GLN A 6 -8.45 -8.33 -17.29
N LEU A 7 -8.33 -7.61 -18.40
CA LEU A 7 -7.94 -6.19 -18.44
C LEU A 7 -9.01 -5.22 -17.91
N GLY A 8 -10.16 -5.69 -17.46
CA GLY A 8 -11.20 -4.85 -16.84
C GLY A 8 -11.05 -4.80 -15.33
N TRP A 9 -10.55 -5.88 -14.72
CA TRP A 9 -10.52 -6.05 -13.28
C TRP A 9 -9.19 -5.60 -12.62
N TRP A 10 -8.20 -5.13 -13.38
CA TRP A 10 -6.96 -4.55 -12.81
C TRP A 10 -7.23 -3.30 -11.97
N LEU A 11 -8.38 -2.65 -12.17
CA LEU A 11 -8.81 -1.51 -11.36
C LEU A 11 -8.94 -1.90 -9.88
N VAL A 12 -9.29 -3.14 -9.56
CA VAL A 12 -9.43 -3.59 -8.17
C VAL A 12 -8.10 -3.54 -7.42
N PRO A 13 -7.02 -4.23 -7.85
CA PRO A 13 -5.72 -4.12 -7.19
C PRO A 13 -5.10 -2.72 -7.29
N ALA A 14 -5.36 -1.97 -8.37
CA ALA A 14 -4.91 -0.59 -8.49
C ALA A 14 -5.58 0.34 -7.46
N LEU A 15 -6.88 0.20 -7.23
CA LEU A 15 -7.60 0.95 -6.20
C LEU A 15 -7.14 0.56 -4.79
N ILE A 16 -6.88 -0.73 -4.55
CA ILE A 16 -6.31 -1.19 -3.27
C ILE A 16 -4.92 -0.57 -3.07
N THR A 17 -4.10 -0.49 -4.10
CA THR A 17 -2.78 0.17 -4.05
C THR A 17 -2.94 1.64 -3.66
N ALA A 18 -3.80 2.38 -4.36
CA ALA A 18 -4.04 3.78 -4.13
C ALA A 18 -4.58 4.04 -2.71
N ALA A 19 -5.51 3.20 -2.24
CA ALA A 19 -6.08 3.30 -0.90
C ALA A 19 -5.04 2.95 0.18
N ALA A 20 -4.24 1.89 0.00
CA ALA A 20 -3.26 1.45 0.97
C ALA A 20 -2.12 2.47 1.15
N PHE A 21 -1.58 2.99 0.06
CA PHE A 21 -0.55 4.03 0.11
C PHE A 21 -1.12 5.40 0.47
N GLY A 22 -2.34 5.73 0.03
CA GLY A 22 -3.04 6.94 0.44
C GLY A 22 -3.29 6.96 1.95
N TRP A 23 -3.74 5.84 2.51
CA TRP A 23 -3.91 5.68 3.95
C TRP A 23 -2.58 5.74 4.69
N SER A 24 -1.56 5.00 4.23
CA SER A 24 -0.27 4.96 4.93
C SER A 24 0.44 6.31 4.95
N THR A 25 0.29 7.13 3.89
CA THR A 25 0.84 8.49 3.81
C THR A 25 0.05 9.52 4.62
N TRP A 26 -1.26 9.32 4.76
CA TRP A 26 -2.09 10.14 5.63
C TRP A 26 -1.85 9.86 7.12
N GLN A 27 -1.61 8.59 7.47
CA GLN A 27 -1.37 8.15 8.84
C GLN A 27 0.06 8.41 9.35
N GLN A 28 0.96 8.92 8.51
CA GLN A 28 2.33 9.23 8.93
C GLN A 28 2.31 10.23 10.06
N ASP A 29 3.06 9.93 11.12
CA ASP A 29 3.31 10.91 12.16
C ASP A 29 4.25 11.98 11.58
N ARG A 30 3.80 13.24 11.62
CA ARG A 30 4.53 14.43 11.14
C ARG A 30 4.95 15.34 12.28
N SER A 31 4.74 14.90 13.52
CA SER A 31 5.10 15.67 14.70
C SER A 31 6.62 15.90 14.73
N PRO A 32 7.09 17.08 15.17
CA PRO A 32 8.52 17.33 15.31
C PRO A 32 9.09 16.44 16.42
N ALA A 33 9.86 15.42 16.05
CA ALA A 33 10.60 14.59 16.99
C ALA A 33 12.03 15.10 17.20
N TYR A 34 12.55 14.96 18.42
CA TYR A 34 13.91 15.32 18.79
C TYR A 34 14.78 14.06 18.98
N ASP A 35 16.03 14.13 18.53
CA ASP A 35 17.06 13.08 18.62
C ASP A 35 16.55 11.67 18.31
N TYR A 36 16.54 10.78 19.31
CA TYR A 36 16.11 9.39 19.19
C TYR A 36 14.66 9.21 18.73
N GLY A 37 13.79 10.19 18.99
CA GLY A 37 12.41 10.18 18.51
C GLY A 37 12.30 10.19 16.98
N LYS A 38 13.26 10.80 16.27
CA LYS A 38 13.28 10.84 14.80
C LYS A 38 13.49 9.46 14.19
N ILE A 39 14.35 8.64 14.82
CA ILE A 39 14.62 7.27 14.36
C ILE A 39 13.38 6.40 14.60
N GLY A 40 12.78 6.49 15.79
CA GLY A 40 11.56 5.75 16.11
C GLY A 40 10.38 6.12 15.19
N GLN A 41 10.20 7.41 14.93
CA GLN A 41 9.18 7.91 14.00
C GLN A 41 9.45 7.46 12.56
N GLY A 42 10.70 7.50 12.11
CA GLY A 42 11.10 7.01 10.79
C GLY A 42 10.82 5.52 10.61
N ILE A 43 11.18 4.70 11.60
CA ILE A 43 10.91 3.25 11.58
C ILE A 43 9.40 3.00 11.60
N GLY A 44 8.64 3.69 12.44
CA GLY A 44 7.18 3.54 12.50
C GLY A 44 6.50 3.86 11.15
N ASN A 45 6.90 4.98 10.54
CA ASN A 45 6.40 5.37 9.21
C ASN A 45 6.82 4.37 8.13
N ALA A 46 8.04 3.85 8.18
CA ALA A 46 8.55 2.85 7.24
C ALA A 46 7.80 1.51 7.38
N VAL A 47 7.49 1.07 8.60
CA VAL A 47 6.68 -0.13 8.87
C VAL A 47 5.27 0.05 8.30
N MET A 48 4.64 1.20 8.51
CA MET A 48 3.33 1.52 7.93
C MET A 48 3.34 1.44 6.39
N HIS A 49 4.39 1.95 5.74
CA HIS A 49 4.56 1.81 4.29
C HIS A 49 4.86 0.36 3.87
N GLY A 50 5.60 -0.39 4.67
CA GLY A 50 5.84 -1.82 4.46
C GLY A 50 4.55 -2.64 4.48
N ILE A 51 3.63 -2.34 5.40
CA ILE A 51 2.30 -2.98 5.44
C ILE A 51 1.51 -2.64 4.18
N ALA A 52 1.49 -1.37 3.76
CA ALA A 52 0.82 -0.96 2.53
C ALA A 52 1.39 -1.67 1.28
N LEU A 53 2.70 -1.87 1.23
CA LEU A 53 3.38 -2.61 0.18
C LEU A 53 2.95 -4.08 0.16
N ILE A 54 2.93 -4.75 1.31
CA ILE A 54 2.51 -6.15 1.43
C ILE A 54 1.06 -6.33 0.98
N VAL A 55 0.15 -5.45 1.43
CA VAL A 55 -1.28 -5.49 1.04
C VAL A 55 -1.44 -5.28 -0.46
N THR A 56 -0.70 -4.32 -1.03
CA THR A 56 -0.68 -4.06 -2.46
C THR A 56 -0.22 -5.28 -3.24
N LEU A 57 0.93 -5.87 -2.85
CA LEU A 57 1.47 -7.06 -3.50
C LEU A 57 0.49 -8.24 -3.42
N ALA A 58 -0.13 -8.46 -2.26
CA ALA A 58 -1.13 -9.50 -2.09
C ALA A 58 -2.33 -9.30 -3.03
N ALA A 59 -2.83 -8.06 -3.16
CA ALA A 59 -3.94 -7.75 -4.06
C ALA A 59 -3.61 -8.03 -5.53
N TRP A 60 -2.42 -7.63 -5.99
CA TRP A 60 -1.93 -7.91 -7.34
C TRP A 60 -1.69 -9.40 -7.57
N MET A 61 -1.18 -10.12 -6.56
CA MET A 61 -0.95 -11.56 -6.65
C MET A 61 -2.27 -12.34 -6.73
N ILE A 62 -3.26 -11.99 -5.91
CA ILE A 62 -4.60 -12.58 -5.97
C ILE A 62 -5.22 -12.32 -7.34
N TRP A 63 -5.17 -11.08 -7.84
CA TRP A 63 -5.69 -10.75 -9.16
C TRP A 63 -5.01 -11.54 -10.28
N ALA A 64 -3.68 -11.70 -10.24
CA ALA A 64 -2.94 -12.45 -11.24
C ALA A 64 -3.22 -13.97 -11.21
N LEU A 65 -3.70 -14.51 -10.08
CA LEU A 65 -4.04 -15.92 -9.91
C LEU A 65 -5.50 -16.24 -10.28
N ILE A 66 -6.35 -15.22 -10.48
CA ILE A 66 -7.74 -15.40 -10.92
C ILE A 66 -7.73 -15.46 -12.47
N PRO A 67 -8.10 -16.61 -13.07
CA PRO A 67 -8.13 -16.79 -14.53
C PRO A 67 -9.30 -16.04 -15.20
#